data_AF-A0A800ETK4-F1
#
_entry.id   AF-A0A800ETK4-F1
#
_cell.length_a   1.000
_cell.length_b   1.000
_cell.length_c   1.000
_cell.angle_alpha   90.00
_cell.angle_beta   90.00
_cell.angle_gamma   90.00
#
_symmetry.space_group_name_H-M   'P 1'
#
loop_
_entity.id
_entity.type
_entity.pdbx_description
1 polymer ?
#
loop_
_entity_poly.entity_id
_entity_poly.type
_entity_poly.pdbx_seq_one_letter_code
_entity_poly.pdbx_strand_id
1 'polypeptide(L)'
;MRIAASTYLLFDRDAVVTDPGRTAEDYLQMGLPINEASLHFKLQDRYVHAMDLRTIGRSPLRNRMTAAYFRLMGFRSLHHVGTEDHLHLSLPLPSDT
;
A
#
# COMPACT_ATOMS: atom_id res chain seq x y z
N MET A 1 7.59 -6.71 3.14
CA MET A 1 6.21 -6.72 2.59
C MET A 1 5.52 -8.08 2.73
N ARG A 2 5.99 -9.13 2.02
CA ARG A 2 5.31 -10.44 1.89
C ARG A 2 4.78 -11.06 3.19
N ILE A 3 5.58 -11.15 4.26
CA ILE A 3 5.15 -11.81 5.51
C ILE A 3 3.93 -11.12 6.14
N ALA A 4 3.96 -9.79 6.27
CA ALA A 4 2.86 -9.03 6.86
C ALA A 4 1.59 -9.14 6.01
N ALA A 5 1.70 -9.01 4.68
CA ALA A 5 0.57 -9.14 3.78
C ALA A 5 -0.05 -10.55 3.84
N SER A 6 0.77 -11.61 3.78
CA SER A 6 0.28 -12.99 3.84
C SER A 6 -0.40 -13.29 5.16
N THR A 7 0.18 -12.91 6.30
CA THR A 7 -0.44 -13.10 7.62
C THR A 7 -1.75 -12.35 7.74
N TYR A 8 -1.83 -11.12 7.23
CA TYR A 8 -3.07 -10.35 7.21
C TYR A 8 -4.16 -11.02 6.36
N LEU A 9 -3.84 -11.51 5.16
CA LEU A 9 -4.79 -12.17 4.26
C LEU A 9 -5.33 -13.51 4.82
N LEU A 10 -4.58 -14.17 5.72
CA LEU A 10 -5.10 -15.34 6.44
C LEU A 10 -6.24 -14.97 7.40
N PHE A 11 -6.16 -13.79 8.02
CA PHE A 11 -7.17 -13.27 8.94
C PHE A 11 -8.32 -12.58 8.20
N ASP A 12 -8.00 -11.79 7.18
CA ASP A 12 -8.94 -11.00 6.39
C ASP A 12 -9.03 -11.53 4.96
N ARG A 13 -9.86 -12.55 4.76
CA ARG A 13 -9.98 -13.25 3.47
C ARG A 13 -10.64 -12.42 2.37
N ASP A 14 -11.34 -11.34 2.73
CA ASP A 14 -11.97 -10.43 1.76
C ASP A 14 -11.09 -9.23 1.42
N ALA A 15 -9.89 -9.13 1.99
CA ALA A 15 -8.98 -8.05 1.68
C ALA A 15 -8.47 -8.19 0.24
N VAL A 16 -8.41 -7.05 -0.45
CA VAL A 16 -7.95 -6.97 -1.84
C VAL A 16 -6.75 -6.04 -1.87
N VAL A 17 -5.62 -6.59 -2.30
CA VAL A 17 -4.46 -5.82 -2.72
C VAL A 17 -4.76 -5.30 -4.12
N THR A 18 -4.84 -3.99 -4.28
CA THR A 18 -5.17 -3.36 -5.57
C THR A 18 -3.93 -2.98 -6.34
N ASP A 19 -2.85 -2.66 -5.63
CA ASP A 19 -1.63 -2.20 -6.25
C ASP A 19 -0.40 -2.73 -5.50
N PRO A 20 0.23 -3.81 -5.98
CA PRO A 20 1.47 -4.33 -5.43
C PRO A 20 2.72 -3.69 -6.07
N GLY A 21 2.55 -2.74 -7.00
CA GLY A 21 3.61 -2.06 -7.72
C GLY A 21 3.12 -1.44 -9.03
N ARG A 22 3.73 -0.31 -9.40
CA ARG A 22 3.37 0.50 -10.58
C ARG A 22 4.53 0.63 -11.56
N THR A 23 4.22 1.05 -12.78
CA THR A 23 5.15 1.66 -13.74
C THR A 23 4.77 3.12 -14.01
N ALA A 24 5.64 3.85 -14.73
CA ALA A 24 5.33 5.21 -15.16
C ALA A 24 4.10 5.25 -16.07
N GLU A 25 3.92 4.24 -16.92
CA GLU A 25 2.77 4.08 -17.81
C GLU A 25 1.45 3.95 -17.06
N ASP A 26 1.43 3.28 -15.90
CA ASP A 26 0.23 3.17 -15.06
C ASP A 26 -0.26 4.56 -14.60
N TYR A 27 0.66 5.45 -14.22
CA TYR A 27 0.32 6.83 -13.86
C TYR A 27 -0.28 7.59 -15.06
N LEU A 28 0.30 7.42 -16.25
CA LEU A 28 -0.21 8.04 -17.47
C LEU A 28 -1.61 7.54 -17.84
N GLN A 29 -1.86 6.24 -17.70
CA GLN A 29 -3.19 5.65 -17.92
C GLN A 29 -4.23 6.16 -16.91
N MET A 30 -3.81 6.44 -15.67
CA MET A 30 -4.64 7.07 -14.64
C MET A 30 -4.83 8.58 -14.85
N GLY A 31 -4.16 9.19 -15.84
CA GLY A 31 -4.18 10.65 -16.05
C GLY A 31 -3.46 11.43 -14.94
N LEU A 32 -2.53 10.78 -14.23
CA LEU A 32 -1.77 11.38 -13.13
C LEU A 32 -0.36 11.77 -13.59
N PRO A 33 0.23 12.85 -13.02
CA PRO A 33 1.64 13.12 -13.22
C PRO A 33 2.47 11.98 -12.62
N ILE A 34 3.53 11.58 -13.33
CA ILE A 34 4.47 10.56 -12.84
C ILE A 34 5.14 11.10 -11.58
N ASN A 35 5.01 10.36 -10.48
CA ASN A 35 5.75 10.63 -9.25
C ASN A 35 6.96 9.71 -9.18
N GLU A 36 8.14 10.21 -9.57
CA GLU A 36 9.39 9.44 -9.55
C GLU A 36 9.81 8.97 -8.15
N ALA A 37 9.32 9.62 -7.09
CA ALA A 37 9.56 9.22 -5.70
C ALA A 37 8.57 8.15 -5.19
N SER A 38 7.73 7.59 -6.05
CA SER A 38 6.72 6.60 -5.66
C SER A 38 7.36 5.30 -5.17
N LEU A 39 6.98 4.86 -3.96
CA LEU A 39 7.39 3.58 -3.39
C LEU A 39 6.72 2.37 -4.05
N HIS A 40 5.75 2.62 -4.94
CA HIS A 40 5.16 1.60 -5.81
C HIS A 40 6.09 1.22 -6.97
N PHE A 41 7.13 2.00 -7.25
CA PHE A 41 8.15 1.63 -8.24
C PHE A 41 9.18 0.68 -7.64
N LYS A 42 9.80 -0.13 -8.51
CA LYS A 42 11.01 -0.86 -8.14
C LYS A 42 12.14 0.14 -7.94
N LEU A 43 12.64 0.21 -6.70
CA LEU A 43 13.74 1.09 -6.36
C LEU A 43 15.09 0.45 -6.72
N GLN A 44 16.20 1.12 -6.37
CA GLN A 44 17.57 0.65 -6.66
C GLN A 44 17.87 -0.75 -6.07
N ASP A 45 17.23 -1.09 -4.95
CA ASP A 45 17.34 -2.41 -4.33
C ASP A 45 16.52 -3.51 -5.04
N ARG A 46 15.84 -3.14 -6.14
CA ARG A 46 15.03 -3.97 -7.03
C ARG A 46 13.70 -4.43 -6.44
N TYR A 47 13.29 -3.87 -5.31
CA TYR A 47 12.02 -4.19 -4.65
C TYR A 47 11.03 -3.03 -4.73
N VAL A 48 9.75 -3.39 -4.69
CA VAL A 48 8.66 -2.44 -4.45
C VAL A 48 8.46 -2.34 -2.95
N HIS A 49 8.32 -1.11 -2.45
CA HIS A 49 8.25 -0.83 -1.02
C HIS A 49 6.86 -0.43 -0.54
N ALA A 50 5.89 -0.31 -1.45
CA ALA A 50 4.51 -0.03 -1.11
C ALA A 50 3.52 -1.07 -1.67
N MET A 51 2.35 -1.10 -1.05
CA MET A 51 1.16 -1.71 -1.63
C MET A 51 -0.10 -0.96 -1.19
N ASP A 52 -1.17 -1.07 -1.98
CA ASP A 52 -2.47 -0.50 -1.64
C ASP A 52 -3.48 -1.61 -1.29
N LEU A 53 -4.24 -1.39 -0.22
CA LEU A 53 -5.40 -2.21 0.15
C LEU A 53 -6.69 -1.45 -0.08
N ARG A 54 -7.66 -2.06 -0.77
CA ARG A 54 -8.98 -1.45 -0.96
C ARG A 54 -9.70 -1.27 0.38
N THR A 55 -10.27 -0.09 0.59
CA THR A 55 -11.06 0.25 1.79
C THR A 55 -12.55 0.48 1.48
N ILE A 56 -12.91 0.66 0.21
CA ILE A 56 -14.31 0.74 -0.26
C ILE A 56 -15.10 -0.51 0.15
N GLY A 57 -16.33 -0.29 0.62
CA GLY A 57 -17.24 -1.35 1.04
C GLY A 57 -16.84 -2.04 2.35
N ARG A 58 -15.84 -1.51 3.08
CA ARG A 58 -15.36 -2.05 4.35
C ARG A 58 -15.66 -1.08 5.48
N SER A 59 -15.95 -1.61 6.67
CA SER A 59 -16.33 -0.77 7.80
C SER A 59 -15.15 0.11 8.28
N PRO A 60 -15.41 1.32 8.79
CA PRO A 60 -14.34 2.19 9.32
C PRO A 60 -13.53 1.55 10.44
N LEU A 61 -14.15 0.71 11.27
CA LEU A 61 -13.43 -0.04 12.31
C LEU A 61 -12.46 -1.06 11.71
N ARG A 62 -12.88 -1.83 10.69
CA ARG A 62 -12.02 -2.81 10.00
C ARG A 62 -10.82 -2.11 9.36
N ASN A 63 -11.04 -0.97 8.70
CA ASN A 63 -9.95 -0.20 8.08
C ASN A 63 -8.97 0.35 9.13
N ARG A 64 -9.46 0.82 10.28
CA ARG A 64 -8.59 1.25 11.40
C ARG A 64 -7.77 0.10 11.98
N MET A 65 -8.36 -1.07 12.19
CA MET A 65 -7.64 -2.25 12.69
C MET A 65 -6.61 -2.75 11.67
N THR A 66 -6.93 -2.70 10.38
CA THR A 66 -6.00 -3.00 9.29
C THR A 66 -4.78 -2.09 9.35
N ALA A 67 -4.99 -0.78 9.44
CA ALA A 67 -3.90 0.18 9.56
C ALA A 67 -3.06 -0.05 10.84
N ALA A 68 -3.71 -0.34 11.97
CA ALA A 68 -3.02 -0.65 13.22
C ALA A 68 -2.15 -1.91 13.12
N TYR A 69 -2.65 -2.98 12.51
CA TYR A 69 -1.88 -4.21 12.25
C TYR A 69 -0.61 -3.91 11.45
N PHE A 70 -0.71 -3.20 10.33
CA PHE A 70 0.45 -2.92 9.49
C PHE A 70 1.45 -1.98 10.18
N ARG A 71 0.99 -1.00 10.96
CA ARG A 71 1.88 -0.18 11.79
C ARG A 71 2.65 -1.01 12.82
N LEU A 72 1.99 -1.97 13.47
CA LEU A 72 2.64 -2.90 14.40
C LEU A 72 3.70 -3.77 13.70
N MET A 73 3.46 -4.14 12.44
CA MET A 73 4.42 -4.88 11.60
C MET A 73 5.54 -3.99 11.02
N GLY A 74 5.62 -2.71 11.41
CA GLY A 74 6.68 -1.78 11.01
C GLY A 74 6.42 -0.99 9.74
N PHE A 75 5.18 -0.98 9.21
CA PHE A 75 4.83 -0.21 8.03
C PHE A 75 4.39 1.21 8.38
N ARG A 76 4.66 2.15 7.47
CA ARG A 76 3.91 3.39 7.39
C ARG A 76 2.56 3.10 6.72
N SER A 77 1.50 3.77 7.17
CA SER A 77 0.16 3.60 6.61
C SER A 77 -0.52 4.95 6.44
N LEU A 78 -1.03 5.23 5.25
CA LEU A 78 -1.75 6.46 4.91
C LEU A 78 -3.07 6.09 4.23
N HIS A 79 -4.17 6.67 4.67
CA HIS A 79 -5.47 6.47 4.04
C HIS A 79 -5.66 7.52 2.94
N HIS A 80 -5.82 7.06 1.70
CA HIS A 80 -6.03 7.90 0.51
C HIS A 80 -7.48 7.79 0.03
N VAL A 81 -8.01 8.91 -0.45
CA VAL A 81 -9.34 9.02 -1.08
C VAL A 81 -9.23 9.70 -2.46
N GLY A 82 -8.01 9.76 -3.04
CA GLY A 82 -7.72 10.52 -4.26
C GLY A 82 -8.20 9.81 -5.53
N THR A 83 -7.39 8.86 -6.03
CA THR A 83 -7.73 8.07 -7.23
C THR A 83 -8.83 7.05 -6.93
N GLU A 84 -8.78 6.46 -5.74
CA GLU A 84 -9.77 5.54 -5.18
C GLU A 84 -9.61 5.56 -3.65
N ASP A 85 -10.62 5.08 -2.91
CA ASP A 85 -10.53 4.92 -1.46
C ASP A 85 -9.75 3.63 -1.11
N HIS A 86 -8.51 3.83 -0.66
CA HIS A 86 -7.57 2.76 -0.31
C HIS A 86 -6.63 3.15 0.85
N LEU A 87 -6.13 2.12 1.53
CA LEU A 87 -5.06 2.25 2.51
C LEU A 87 -3.72 1.97 1.82
N HIS A 88 -2.90 3.00 1.68
CA HIS A 88 -1.51 2.92 1.23
C HIS A 88 -0.62 2.42 2.38
N LEU A 89 0.17 1.39 2.12
CA LEU A 89 1.08 0.76 3.08
C LEU A 89 2.48 0.75 2.52
N SER A 90 3.46 1.25 3.27
CA SER A 90 4.85 1.30 2.81
C SER A 90 5.87 0.90 3.87
N LEU A 91 6.98 0.32 3.42
CA LEU A 91 8.15 0.08 4.25
C LEU A 91 8.94 1.38 4.44
N PRO A 92 9.51 1.63 5.63
CA PRO A 92 10.51 2.69 5.81
C PRO A 92 11.72 2.43 4.92
N LEU A 93 12.27 3.48 4.32
CA LEU A 93 13.52 3.38 3.57
C LEU A 93 14.73 3.55 4.51
N PRO A 94 15.93 3.04 4.16
CA PRO A 94 17.11 3.15 5.01
C PRO A 94 17.51 4.57 5.43
N SER A 95 17.10 5.59 4.67
CA SER A 95 17.32 7.00 4.98
C SER A 95 16.30 7.61 5.94
N ASP A 96 15.30 6.84 6.40
CA ASP A 96 14.22 7.29 7.30
C ASP A 96 14.53 7.04 8.80
N THR A 97 15.70 6.49 9.14
CA THR A 97 16.15 6.17 10.52
C THR A 97 17.38 6.97 10.90
#